data_AF-A0A6I9XK10-F1
#
_entry.id   AF-A0A6I9XK10-F1
#
_cell.length_a   1.000
_cell.length_b   1.000
_cell.length_c   1.000
_cell.angle_alpha   90.00
_cell.angle_beta   90.00
_cell.angle_gamma   90.00
#
_symmetry.space_group_name_H-M   'P 1'
#
loop_
_entity.id
_entity.type
_entity.pdbx_description
1 polymer ?
#
loop_
_entity_poly.entity_id
_entity_poly.type
_entity_poly.pdbx_seq_one_letter_code
_entity_poly.pdbx_strand_id
1 'polypeptide(L)'
;MMVSKKVCSSSGRKGRVVALISAVAVISGCIALVVWLAVRKQFLEDMVPRPSFYSGGDVLDYLLNLKRIDRKDGLLVTWYHAANSKNDMEEALKANVMALESDVTLEGYNTPNETEKPIMAHPPVIYSDNTLQDWLTTVLKVSDKVIKLDFKNIKTVGPSLDILLKTSSELNIDRPVWLNADILNGPNVPINIAVNASQFLTLIEDKFPNCTLSPGWTTLYLSHFPNKTYTQSMVEEMHSLVGNLPQQITFPVRAVMVKPAWIHLSWLLSQSKRYSLTLWQGKTDPVTVEDLLFIRNNSKPEQIYYDLYEPILSQFKKLAFSQPESSAKRRWRR
;
A
#
# COMPACT_ATOMS: atom_id res chain seq x y z
N MET A 1 77.92 51.59 7.49
CA MET A 1 77.48 50.21 7.75
C MET A 1 76.04 50.06 7.26
N MET A 2 75.80 49.06 6.40
CA MET A 2 74.57 48.85 5.63
C MET A 2 73.34 48.57 6.48
N VAL A 3 72.21 49.18 6.09
CA VAL A 3 70.85 48.86 6.49
C VAL A 3 70.34 47.67 5.66
N SER A 4 69.93 46.58 6.33
CA SER A 4 69.30 45.43 5.68
C SER A 4 67.78 45.59 5.69
N LYS A 5 67.17 45.74 4.50
CA LYS A 5 65.72 45.68 4.29
C LYS A 5 65.30 44.22 4.09
N LYS A 6 64.49 43.67 5.00
CA LYS A 6 63.79 42.40 4.79
C LYS A 6 62.70 42.57 3.75
N VAL A 7 62.84 41.87 2.62
CA VAL A 7 61.82 41.72 1.58
C VAL A 7 60.84 40.63 2.01
N CYS A 8 59.56 40.98 2.08
CA CYS A 8 58.46 40.03 2.32
C CYS A 8 58.05 39.38 0.99
N SER A 9 58.11 38.05 0.92
CA SER A 9 57.83 37.24 -0.27
C SER A 9 56.32 37.05 -0.50
N SER A 10 55.87 37.26 -1.74
CA SER A 10 54.47 37.22 -2.22
C SER A 10 53.93 35.79 -2.45
N SER A 11 54.04 34.90 -1.46
CA SER A 11 53.65 33.48 -1.58
C SER A 11 52.12 33.21 -1.47
N GLY A 12 51.27 34.24 -1.33
CA GLY A 12 49.85 34.03 -0.95
C GLY A 12 48.82 33.87 -2.09
N ARG A 13 49.10 34.34 -3.32
CA ARG A 13 48.07 34.46 -4.37
C ARG A 13 47.99 33.25 -5.31
N LYS A 14 49.14 32.66 -5.67
CA LYS A 14 49.21 31.46 -6.53
C LYS A 14 48.67 30.21 -5.82
N GLY A 15 48.98 30.03 -4.54
CA GLY A 15 48.48 28.91 -3.74
C GLY A 15 46.95 28.90 -3.58
N ARG A 16 46.32 30.09 -3.47
CA ARG A 16 44.85 30.21 -3.39
C ARG A 16 44.15 29.85 -4.70
N VAL A 17 44.72 30.21 -5.85
CA VAL A 17 44.15 29.86 -7.17
C VAL A 17 44.28 28.36 -7.44
N VAL A 18 45.43 27.76 -7.12
CA VAL A 18 45.63 26.31 -7.24
C VAL A 18 44.67 25.55 -6.33
N ALA A 19 44.50 25.98 -5.07
CA ALA A 19 43.54 25.37 -4.15
C ALA A 19 42.09 25.48 -4.63
N LEU A 20 41.71 26.61 -5.25
CA LEU A 20 40.36 26.79 -5.81
C LEU A 20 40.11 25.87 -7.01
N ILE A 21 41.08 25.75 -7.92
CA ILE A 21 40.99 24.86 -9.09
C ILE A 21 40.91 23.39 -8.64
N SER A 22 41.71 23.00 -7.65
CA SER A 22 41.64 21.66 -7.06
C SER A 22 40.29 21.39 -6.41
N ALA A 23 39.72 22.35 -5.68
CA ALA A 23 38.40 22.20 -5.07
C ALA A 23 37.28 22.04 -6.12
N VAL A 24 37.31 22.83 -7.20
CA VAL A 24 36.34 22.73 -8.30
C VAL A 24 36.45 21.39 -9.02
N ALA A 25 37.67 20.90 -9.27
CA ALA A 25 37.89 19.59 -9.89
C ALA A 25 37.34 18.45 -9.02
N VAL A 26 37.54 18.50 -7.70
CA VAL A 26 36.99 17.52 -6.76
C VAL A 26 35.46 17.56 -6.75
N ILE A 27 34.85 18.74 -6.68
CA ILE A 27 33.39 18.90 -6.70
C ILE A 27 32.80 18.36 -8.01
N SER A 28 33.40 18.68 -9.16
CA SER A 28 32.97 18.18 -10.47
C SER A 28 33.06 16.65 -10.55
N GLY A 29 34.13 16.06 -10.01
CA GLY A 29 34.30 14.61 -9.93
C GLY A 29 33.23 13.94 -9.06
N CYS A 30 32.89 14.55 -7.91
CA CYS A 30 31.82 14.07 -7.04
C CYS A 30 30.45 14.13 -7.72
N ILE A 31 30.13 15.22 -8.43
CA ILE A 31 28.86 15.35 -9.16
C ILE A 31 28.77 14.30 -10.27
N ALA A 32 29.83 14.12 -11.06
CA ALA A 32 29.87 13.12 -12.11
C ALA A 32 29.68 11.69 -11.57
N LEU A 33 30.29 11.37 -10.42
CA LEU A 33 30.12 10.09 -9.75
C LEU A 33 28.67 9.89 -9.26
N VAL A 34 28.06 10.91 -8.66
CA VAL A 34 26.66 10.84 -8.20
C VAL A 34 25.69 10.64 -9.37
N VAL A 35 25.89 11.39 -10.47
CA VAL A 35 25.09 11.23 -11.69
C VAL A 35 25.29 9.84 -12.27
N TRP A 36 26.52 9.35 -12.34
CA TRP A 36 26.81 8.00 -12.83
C TRP A 36 26.16 6.92 -11.97
N LEU A 37 26.24 7.03 -10.64
CA LEU A 37 25.57 6.11 -9.71
C LEU A 37 24.05 6.16 -9.86
N ALA A 38 23.47 7.35 -10.05
CA ALA A 38 22.03 7.50 -10.27
C ALA A 38 21.56 6.88 -11.59
N VAL A 39 22.28 7.13 -12.69
CA VAL A 39 22.00 6.55 -14.00
C VAL A 39 22.20 5.04 -13.99
N ARG A 40 23.26 4.55 -13.33
CA ARG A 40 23.52 3.12 -13.17
C ARG A 40 22.43 2.45 -12.34
N LYS A 41 21.96 3.10 -11.27
CA LYS A 41 20.84 2.59 -10.48
C LYS A 41 19.57 2.49 -11.32
N GLN A 42 19.24 3.53 -12.09
CA GLN A 42 18.08 3.53 -13.00
C GLN A 42 18.19 2.42 -14.05
N PHE A 43 19.37 2.25 -14.64
CA PHE A 43 19.64 1.21 -15.63
C PHE A 43 19.55 -0.20 -15.06
N LEU A 44 20.02 -0.40 -13.81
CA LEU A 44 19.89 -1.68 -13.11
C LEU A 44 18.43 -1.98 -12.73
N GLU A 45 17.63 -0.97 -12.39
CA GLU A 45 16.19 -1.11 -12.17
C GLU A 45 15.46 -1.51 -13.47
N ASP A 46 15.86 -0.97 -14.62
CA ASP A 46 15.30 -1.33 -15.94
C ASP A 46 15.71 -2.73 -16.44
N MET A 47 16.81 -3.29 -15.92
CA MET A 47 17.35 -4.61 -16.26
C MET A 47 16.77 -5.76 -15.44
N VAL A 48 15.99 -5.47 -14.39
CA VAL A 48 15.23 -6.51 -13.68
C VAL A 48 14.25 -7.10 -14.70
N PRO A 49 14.30 -8.41 -14.98
CA PRO A 49 13.37 -9.04 -15.90
C PRO A 49 11.96 -8.66 -15.48
N ARG A 50 11.21 -8.00 -16.37
CA ARG A 50 9.80 -7.72 -16.09
C ARG A 50 9.14 -9.08 -15.84
N PRO A 51 8.31 -9.20 -14.79
CA PRO A 51 7.51 -10.40 -14.60
C PRO A 51 6.83 -10.78 -15.92
N SER A 52 6.61 -12.07 -16.16
CA SER A 52 6.05 -12.58 -17.42
C SER A 52 4.67 -12.01 -17.78
N PHE A 53 4.04 -11.26 -16.87
CA PHE A 53 2.77 -10.56 -17.06
C PHE A 53 2.75 -9.20 -16.32
N TYR A 54 1.89 -8.28 -16.80
CA TYR A 54 1.70 -6.93 -16.24
C TYR A 54 0.27 -6.75 -15.71
N SER A 55 0.12 -6.34 -14.46
CA SER A 55 -1.18 -6.19 -13.76
C SER A 55 -1.64 -4.73 -13.62
N GLY A 56 -1.55 -3.93 -14.68
CA GLY A 56 -2.12 -2.56 -14.68
C GLY A 56 -1.40 -1.50 -13.81
N GLY A 57 -0.39 -1.87 -13.02
CA GLY A 57 0.48 -0.95 -12.30
C GLY A 57 -0.14 -0.35 -11.03
N ASP A 58 0.22 0.91 -10.73
CA ASP A 58 -0.29 1.66 -9.58
C ASP A 58 -1.78 2.02 -9.74
N VAL A 59 -2.58 1.90 -8.68
CA VAL A 59 -4.03 2.13 -8.72
C VAL A 59 -4.38 3.57 -9.08
N LEU A 60 -3.67 4.56 -8.55
CA LEU A 60 -3.99 5.96 -8.83
C LEU A 60 -3.60 6.32 -10.26
N ASP A 61 -2.48 5.82 -10.76
CA ASP A 61 -2.11 5.97 -12.17
C ASP A 61 -3.12 5.30 -13.11
N TYR A 62 -3.52 4.06 -12.81
CA TYR A 62 -4.51 3.31 -13.57
C TYR A 62 -5.85 4.06 -13.67
N LEU A 63 -6.39 4.49 -12.53
CA LEU A 63 -7.68 5.18 -12.48
C LEU A 63 -7.62 6.59 -13.11
N LEU A 64 -6.47 7.27 -13.02
CA LEU A 64 -6.26 8.55 -13.69
C LEU A 64 -6.22 8.37 -15.22
N ASN A 65 -5.53 7.35 -15.72
CA ASN A 65 -5.48 7.02 -17.15
C ASN A 65 -6.87 6.66 -17.71
N LEU A 66 -7.71 6.00 -16.91
CA LEU A 66 -9.11 5.74 -17.24
C LEU A 66 -10.03 6.95 -17.08
N LYS A 67 -9.52 8.09 -16.59
CA LYS A 67 -10.30 9.31 -16.27
C LYS A 67 -11.43 9.05 -15.25
N ARG A 68 -11.26 8.04 -14.39
CA ARG A 68 -12.17 7.75 -13.28
C ARG A 68 -11.95 8.71 -12.10
N ILE A 69 -10.75 9.24 -11.98
CA ILE A 69 -10.35 10.29 -11.04
C ILE A 69 -9.66 11.43 -11.81
N ASP A 70 -9.67 12.64 -11.25
CA ASP A 70 -9.08 13.84 -11.86
C ASP A 70 -7.67 14.18 -11.31
N ARG A 71 -7.29 13.54 -10.20
CA ARG A 71 -6.00 13.70 -9.52
C ARG A 71 -5.69 12.46 -8.69
N LYS A 72 -4.42 12.30 -8.32
CA LYS A 72 -3.99 11.26 -7.37
C LYS A 72 -4.43 11.61 -5.94
N ASP A 73 -5.55 11.06 -5.51
CA ASP A 73 -6.07 11.19 -4.15
C ASP A 73 -6.80 9.90 -3.79
N GLY A 74 -6.31 9.16 -2.80
CA GLY A 74 -6.89 7.87 -2.41
C GLY A 74 -8.30 7.98 -1.84
N LEU A 75 -8.76 9.19 -1.46
CA LEU A 75 -10.16 9.45 -1.09
C LEU A 75 -11.12 9.39 -2.29
N LEU A 76 -10.63 9.56 -3.52
CA LEU A 76 -11.44 9.44 -4.73
C LEU A 76 -11.72 7.98 -5.10
N VAL A 77 -10.85 7.05 -4.68
CA VAL A 77 -11.02 5.63 -4.95
C VAL A 77 -12.19 5.09 -4.13
N THR A 78 -13.25 4.67 -4.81
CA THR A 78 -14.46 4.08 -4.21
C THR A 78 -14.40 2.57 -4.26
N TRP A 79 -14.73 1.94 -3.13
CA TRP A 79 -14.64 0.50 -2.91
C TRP A 79 -16.02 -0.13 -2.80
N TYR A 80 -16.17 -1.35 -3.29
CA TYR A 80 -17.21 -2.27 -2.85
C TYR A 80 -16.56 -3.35 -2.00
N HIS A 81 -17.00 -3.43 -0.76
CA HIS A 81 -16.46 -4.33 0.25
C HIS A 81 -17.18 -5.68 0.24
N ALA A 82 -16.43 -6.78 0.39
CA ALA A 82 -16.92 -8.14 0.53
C ALA A 82 -17.87 -8.60 -0.60
N ALA A 83 -17.45 -8.47 -1.86
CA ALA A 83 -18.18 -8.93 -3.05
C ALA A 83 -18.16 -10.48 -3.20
N ASN A 84 -18.61 -11.20 -2.18
CA ASN A 84 -18.30 -12.61 -1.97
C ASN A 84 -19.26 -13.59 -2.65
N SER A 85 -20.55 -13.27 -2.77
CA SER A 85 -21.49 -14.12 -3.53
C SER A 85 -21.58 -13.68 -5.00
N LYS A 86 -22.24 -14.48 -5.84
CA LYS A 86 -22.56 -14.03 -7.21
C LYS A 86 -23.43 -12.79 -7.20
N ASN A 87 -24.41 -12.73 -6.29
CA ASN A 87 -25.28 -11.58 -6.13
C ASN A 87 -24.50 -10.32 -5.74
N ASP A 88 -23.61 -10.41 -4.74
CA ASP A 88 -22.80 -9.27 -4.29
C ASP A 88 -21.85 -8.80 -5.40
N MET A 89 -21.23 -9.74 -6.12
CA MET A 89 -20.39 -9.42 -7.28
C MET A 89 -21.18 -8.70 -8.37
N GLU A 90 -22.37 -9.18 -8.72
CA GLU A 90 -23.23 -8.55 -9.74
C GLU A 90 -23.68 -7.13 -9.33
N GLU A 91 -24.02 -6.94 -8.06
CA GLU A 91 -24.33 -5.61 -7.51
C GLU A 91 -23.12 -4.69 -7.61
N ALA A 92 -21.95 -5.17 -7.19
CA ALA A 92 -20.71 -4.41 -7.22
C ALA A 92 -20.28 -4.01 -8.65
N LEU A 93 -20.49 -4.90 -9.63
CA LEU A 93 -20.23 -4.63 -11.05
C LEU A 93 -21.13 -3.51 -11.60
N LYS A 94 -22.39 -3.45 -11.16
CA LYS A 94 -23.36 -2.40 -11.55
C LYS A 94 -23.14 -1.09 -10.80
N ALA A 95 -22.56 -1.14 -9.61
CA ALA A 95 -22.32 0.03 -8.78
C ALA A 95 -21.25 0.97 -9.38
N ASN A 96 -21.40 2.27 -9.09
CA ASN A 96 -20.42 3.31 -9.45
C ASN A 96 -19.23 3.31 -8.47
N VAL A 97 -18.58 2.16 -8.35
CA VAL A 97 -17.36 1.92 -7.58
C VAL A 97 -16.19 1.64 -8.52
N MET A 98 -14.96 1.81 -8.05
CA MET A 98 -13.74 1.69 -8.87
C MET A 98 -12.93 0.44 -8.53
N ALA A 99 -13.09 -0.07 -7.31
CA ALA A 99 -12.38 -1.24 -6.82
C ALA A 99 -13.35 -2.22 -6.14
N LEU A 100 -13.08 -3.51 -6.33
CA LEU A 100 -13.80 -4.62 -5.71
C LEU A 100 -12.88 -5.34 -4.75
N GLU A 101 -13.32 -5.49 -3.51
CA GLU A 101 -12.69 -6.34 -2.51
C GLU A 101 -13.54 -7.61 -2.33
N SER A 102 -12.88 -8.77 -2.23
CA SER A 102 -13.55 -10.03 -1.92
C SER A 102 -12.63 -10.93 -1.10
N ASP A 103 -13.24 -11.60 -0.12
CA ASP A 103 -12.60 -12.52 0.80
C ASP A 103 -12.42 -13.89 0.16
N VAL A 104 -11.25 -14.50 0.31
CA VAL A 104 -10.93 -15.80 -0.28
C VAL A 104 -10.59 -16.81 0.81
N THR A 105 -11.23 -17.97 0.74
CA THR A 105 -10.95 -19.14 1.59
C THR A 105 -11.09 -20.44 0.80
N LEU A 106 -10.81 -21.58 1.43
CA LEU A 106 -11.10 -22.90 0.86
C LEU A 106 -12.54 -23.31 1.13
N GLU A 107 -13.17 -23.96 0.16
CA GLU A 107 -14.48 -24.59 0.35
C GLU A 107 -14.39 -25.63 1.47
N GLY A 108 -15.27 -25.53 2.47
CA GLY A 108 -15.26 -26.42 3.63
C GLY A 108 -14.08 -26.23 4.59
N TYR A 109 -13.37 -25.10 4.56
CA TYR A 109 -12.17 -24.84 5.37
C TYR A 109 -12.33 -25.25 6.86
N ASN A 110 -11.33 -25.97 7.38
CA ASN A 110 -11.30 -26.54 8.73
C ASN A 110 -12.45 -27.51 9.07
N THR A 111 -13.02 -28.19 8.07
CA THR A 111 -14.02 -29.25 8.25
C THR A 111 -13.59 -30.54 7.56
N PRO A 112 -14.22 -31.70 7.86
CA PRO A 112 -13.98 -32.94 7.09
C PRO A 112 -14.29 -32.83 5.59
N ASN A 113 -15.01 -31.80 5.16
CA ASN A 113 -15.36 -31.55 3.76
C ASN A 113 -14.44 -30.50 3.09
N GLU A 114 -13.31 -30.14 3.71
CA GLU A 114 -12.34 -29.21 3.12
C GLU A 114 -11.86 -29.71 1.75
N THR A 115 -11.91 -28.84 0.74
CA THR A 115 -11.36 -29.11 -0.59
C THR A 115 -10.24 -28.13 -0.93
N GLU A 116 -9.50 -28.36 -2.02
CA GLU A 116 -8.45 -27.43 -2.49
C GLU A 116 -9.02 -26.24 -3.27
N LYS A 117 -10.34 -26.11 -3.39
CA LYS A 117 -11.02 -25.14 -4.25
C LYS A 117 -11.14 -23.77 -3.55
N PRO A 118 -10.51 -22.70 -4.07
CA PRO A 118 -10.70 -21.36 -3.56
C PRO A 118 -12.09 -20.82 -3.91
N ILE A 119 -12.77 -20.28 -2.92
CA ILE A 119 -14.10 -19.69 -3.01
C ILE A 119 -14.12 -18.30 -2.41
N MET A 120 -15.07 -17.49 -2.86
CA MET A 120 -15.27 -16.15 -2.34
C MET A 120 -16.13 -16.22 -1.06
N ALA A 121 -15.49 -16.18 0.11
CA ALA A 121 -16.17 -16.23 1.41
C ALA A 121 -15.29 -15.73 2.56
N HIS A 122 -15.94 -15.08 3.53
CA HIS A 122 -15.36 -14.70 4.82
C HIS A 122 -15.83 -15.66 5.93
N PRO A 123 -14.94 -16.30 6.69
CA PRO A 123 -15.31 -17.09 7.87
C PRO A 123 -16.20 -16.29 8.85
N PRO A 124 -17.24 -16.91 9.45
CA PRO A 124 -17.50 -18.34 9.54
C PRO A 124 -18.18 -18.95 8.29
N VAL A 125 -18.47 -18.16 7.26
CA VAL A 125 -18.96 -18.69 5.98
C VAL A 125 -17.80 -19.40 5.27
N ILE A 126 -17.97 -20.69 5.00
CA ILE A 126 -16.97 -21.57 4.38
C ILE A 126 -17.49 -22.28 3.12
N TYR A 127 -18.65 -21.85 2.63
CA TYR A 127 -19.24 -22.27 1.36
C TYR A 127 -19.76 -21.03 0.64
N SER A 128 -19.63 -20.98 -0.68
CA SER A 128 -20.09 -19.87 -1.51
C SER A 128 -20.61 -20.39 -2.84
N ASP A 129 -21.57 -19.67 -3.43
CA ASP A 129 -22.04 -19.92 -4.79
C ASP A 129 -21.08 -19.38 -5.86
N ASN A 130 -20.01 -18.73 -5.44
CA ASN A 130 -19.01 -18.10 -6.29
C ASN A 130 -17.60 -18.62 -5.97
N THR A 131 -16.98 -19.22 -6.99
CA THR A 131 -15.58 -19.66 -6.92
C THR A 131 -14.67 -18.49 -7.26
N LEU A 132 -13.40 -18.52 -6.80
CA LEU A 132 -12.43 -17.49 -7.20
C LEU A 132 -12.28 -17.42 -8.73
N GLN A 133 -12.28 -18.58 -9.42
CA GLN A 133 -12.17 -18.65 -10.88
C GLN A 133 -13.37 -17.99 -11.57
N ASP A 134 -14.60 -18.29 -11.14
CA ASP A 134 -15.82 -17.72 -11.72
C ASP A 134 -15.89 -16.22 -11.48
N TRP A 135 -15.55 -15.79 -10.26
CA TRP A 135 -15.51 -14.38 -9.88
C TRP A 135 -14.50 -13.62 -10.72
N LEU A 136 -13.25 -14.07 -10.81
CA LEU A 136 -12.20 -13.41 -11.61
C LEU A 136 -12.58 -13.38 -13.08
N THR A 137 -13.06 -14.50 -13.63
CA THR A 137 -13.49 -14.58 -15.03
C THR A 137 -14.59 -13.55 -15.34
N THR A 138 -15.55 -13.40 -14.43
CA THR A 138 -16.67 -12.47 -14.62
C THR A 138 -16.21 -11.03 -14.48
N VAL A 139 -15.47 -10.69 -13.42
CA VAL A 139 -14.96 -9.33 -13.18
C VAL A 139 -14.08 -8.86 -14.33
N LEU A 140 -13.21 -9.75 -14.85
CA LEU A 140 -12.30 -9.42 -15.93
C LEU A 140 -13.02 -9.16 -17.26
N LYS A 141 -14.06 -9.94 -17.56
CA LYS A 141 -14.83 -9.83 -18.81
C LYS A 141 -15.79 -8.63 -18.82
N VAL A 142 -16.30 -8.23 -17.65
CA VAL A 142 -17.45 -7.31 -17.57
C VAL A 142 -17.05 -5.90 -17.14
N SER A 143 -15.88 -5.72 -16.52
CA SER A 143 -15.48 -4.42 -15.94
C SER A 143 -14.02 -4.08 -16.15
N ASP A 144 -13.63 -2.89 -15.72
CA ASP A 144 -12.26 -2.36 -15.60
C ASP A 144 -11.88 -2.10 -14.12
N LYS A 145 -12.62 -2.69 -13.18
CA LYS A 145 -12.46 -2.39 -11.75
C LYS A 145 -11.16 -3.00 -11.21
N VAL A 146 -10.52 -2.28 -10.29
CA VAL A 146 -9.39 -2.77 -9.50
C VAL A 146 -9.83 -3.98 -8.67
N ILE A 147 -8.96 -4.98 -8.57
CA ILE A 147 -9.24 -6.23 -7.85
C ILE A 147 -8.44 -6.24 -6.55
N LYS A 148 -9.09 -6.50 -5.41
CA LYS A 148 -8.45 -6.79 -4.13
C LYS A 148 -8.95 -8.14 -3.60
N LEU A 149 -8.04 -9.08 -3.40
CA LEU A 149 -8.33 -10.41 -2.86
C LEU A 149 -7.82 -10.50 -1.43
N ASP A 150 -8.72 -10.75 -0.47
CA ASP A 150 -8.39 -10.87 0.95
C ASP A 150 -8.35 -12.33 1.42
N PHE A 151 -7.14 -12.89 1.51
CA PHE A 151 -6.93 -14.28 1.88
C PHE A 151 -7.10 -14.50 3.38
N LYS A 152 -8.05 -15.35 3.76
CA LYS A 152 -8.40 -15.63 5.16
C LYS A 152 -7.60 -16.76 5.80
N ASN A 153 -6.82 -17.49 5.00
CA ASN A 153 -5.94 -18.55 5.49
C ASN A 153 -4.80 -18.82 4.50
N ILE A 154 -3.69 -19.38 4.98
CA ILE A 154 -2.53 -19.64 4.13
C ILE A 154 -2.75 -20.76 3.11
N LYS A 155 -3.60 -21.75 3.41
CA LYS A 155 -3.85 -22.89 2.51
C LYS A 155 -4.51 -22.46 1.19
N THR A 156 -5.29 -21.38 1.19
CA THR A 156 -5.95 -20.88 -0.03
C THR A 156 -5.02 -20.07 -0.94
N VAL A 157 -3.91 -19.53 -0.42
CA VAL A 157 -3.05 -18.60 -1.16
C VAL A 157 -2.43 -19.26 -2.39
N GLY A 158 -1.77 -20.41 -2.22
CA GLY A 158 -1.12 -21.14 -3.31
C GLY A 158 -2.06 -21.46 -4.48
N PRO A 159 -3.18 -22.18 -4.23
CA PRO A 159 -4.18 -22.49 -5.27
C PRO A 159 -4.79 -21.24 -5.92
N SER A 160 -4.98 -20.16 -5.16
CA SER A 160 -5.51 -18.90 -5.69
C SER A 160 -4.53 -18.19 -6.62
N LEU A 161 -3.24 -18.22 -6.31
CA LEU A 161 -2.20 -17.69 -7.18
C LEU A 161 -2.07 -18.49 -8.48
N ASP A 162 -2.28 -19.81 -8.44
CA ASP A 162 -2.32 -20.65 -9.65
C ASP A 162 -3.50 -20.27 -10.55
N ILE A 163 -4.66 -19.98 -9.97
CA ILE A 163 -5.83 -19.45 -10.69
C ILE A 163 -5.53 -18.08 -11.31
N LEU A 164 -4.89 -17.16 -10.57
CA LEU A 164 -4.50 -15.84 -11.07
C LEU A 164 -3.52 -15.93 -12.25
N LEU A 165 -2.50 -16.80 -12.15
CA LEU A 165 -1.52 -17.02 -13.21
C LEU A 165 -2.16 -17.57 -14.48
N LYS A 166 -3.01 -18.59 -14.33
CA LYS A 166 -3.77 -19.15 -15.44
C LYS A 166 -4.66 -18.09 -16.08
N THR A 167 -5.40 -17.35 -15.26
CA THR A 167 -6.32 -16.31 -15.72
C THR A 167 -5.58 -15.15 -16.40
N SER A 168 -4.40 -14.77 -15.90
CA SER A 168 -3.51 -13.79 -16.54
C SER A 168 -3.13 -14.23 -17.95
N SER A 169 -2.83 -15.53 -18.12
CA SER A 169 -2.45 -16.11 -19.42
C SER A 169 -3.63 -16.22 -20.38
N GLU A 170 -4.84 -16.51 -19.88
CA GLU A 170 -6.03 -16.77 -20.70
C GLU A 170 -6.83 -15.51 -21.04
N LEU A 171 -6.93 -14.55 -20.11
CA LEU A 171 -7.79 -13.37 -20.24
C LEU A 171 -7.04 -12.03 -20.20
N ASN A 172 -5.73 -12.05 -19.92
CA ASN A 172 -4.90 -10.86 -19.70
C ASN A 172 -5.43 -9.97 -18.56
N ILE A 173 -4.78 -10.02 -17.40
CA ILE A 173 -5.12 -9.12 -16.28
C ILE A 173 -4.44 -7.77 -16.53
N ASP A 174 -5.15 -6.80 -17.10
CA ASP A 174 -4.63 -5.48 -17.48
C ASP A 174 -4.92 -4.36 -16.46
N ARG A 175 -5.21 -4.75 -15.21
CA ARG A 175 -5.63 -3.83 -14.14
C ARG A 175 -5.01 -4.20 -12.80
N PRO A 176 -4.88 -3.23 -11.87
CA PRO A 176 -4.27 -3.46 -10.57
C PRO A 176 -4.92 -4.60 -9.80
N VAL A 177 -4.07 -5.50 -9.28
CA VAL A 177 -4.45 -6.58 -8.37
C VAL A 177 -3.75 -6.37 -7.03
N TRP A 178 -4.53 -6.32 -5.96
CA TRP A 178 -4.09 -6.21 -4.59
C TRP A 178 -4.25 -7.57 -3.90
N LEU A 179 -3.16 -8.07 -3.32
CA LEU A 179 -3.16 -9.33 -2.58
C LEU A 179 -3.08 -9.00 -1.08
N ASN A 180 -4.20 -9.18 -0.40
CA ASN A 180 -4.41 -8.81 1.00
C ASN A 180 -4.40 -10.05 1.89
N ALA A 181 -3.79 -9.92 3.06
CA ALA A 181 -3.94 -10.88 4.14
C ALA A 181 -3.52 -10.22 5.46
N ASP A 182 -4.18 -10.59 6.56
CA ASP A 182 -3.71 -10.25 7.90
C ASP A 182 -2.59 -11.21 8.31
N ILE A 183 -1.33 -10.77 8.14
CA ILE A 183 -0.14 -11.62 8.31
C ILE A 183 0.57 -11.45 9.66
N LEU A 184 0.17 -10.45 10.44
CA LEU A 184 0.67 -10.22 11.79
C LEU A 184 -0.47 -10.16 12.81
N ASN A 185 -0.14 -10.51 14.05
CA ASN A 185 -1.08 -10.32 15.14
C ASN A 185 -1.17 -8.84 15.50
N GLY A 186 -2.37 -8.27 15.49
CA GLY A 186 -2.57 -6.86 15.77
C GLY A 186 -3.22 -6.59 17.13
N PRO A 187 -3.76 -5.37 17.29
CA PRO A 187 -4.22 -4.92 18.59
C PRO A 187 -5.42 -5.72 19.11
N ASN A 188 -5.35 -6.05 20.40
CA ASN A 188 -6.35 -6.78 21.20
C ASN A 188 -6.70 -8.18 20.72
N VAL A 189 -5.92 -8.80 19.84
CA VAL A 189 -6.16 -10.18 19.40
C VAL A 189 -5.38 -11.15 20.32
N PRO A 190 -6.08 -11.95 21.16
CA PRO A 190 -5.42 -12.81 22.15
C PRO A 190 -4.90 -14.13 21.56
N ILE A 191 -5.41 -14.53 20.40
CA ILE A 191 -5.08 -15.80 19.74
C ILE A 191 -4.49 -15.46 18.38
N ASN A 192 -3.29 -15.97 18.09
CA ASN A 192 -2.68 -15.77 16.79
C ASN A 192 -3.44 -16.56 15.71
N ILE A 193 -4.27 -15.85 14.96
CA ILE A 193 -5.02 -16.35 13.80
C ILE A 193 -4.51 -15.76 12.48
N ALA A 194 -3.35 -15.08 12.51
CA ALA A 194 -2.78 -14.45 11.33
C ALA A 194 -2.34 -15.50 10.29
N VAL A 195 -2.44 -15.12 9.02
CA VAL A 195 -1.87 -15.88 7.90
C VAL A 195 -0.35 -15.93 8.06
N ASN A 196 0.27 -17.07 7.78
CA ASN A 196 1.72 -17.20 7.90
C ASN A 196 2.44 -16.21 6.97
N ALA A 197 3.09 -15.19 7.54
CA ALA A 197 3.74 -14.12 6.80
C ALA A 197 4.79 -14.60 5.80
N SER A 198 5.73 -15.45 6.24
CA SER A 198 6.82 -15.94 5.39
C SER A 198 6.30 -16.72 4.19
N GLN A 199 5.33 -17.63 4.41
CA GLN A 199 4.72 -18.39 3.32
C GLN A 199 3.92 -17.49 2.38
N PHE A 200 3.12 -16.56 2.91
CA PHE A 200 2.33 -15.63 2.10
C PHE A 200 3.22 -14.80 1.16
N LEU A 201 4.26 -14.18 1.70
CA LEU A 201 5.16 -13.32 0.92
C LEU A 201 5.97 -14.14 -0.10
N THR A 202 6.51 -15.30 0.30
CA THR A 202 7.27 -16.18 -0.60
C THR A 202 6.42 -16.67 -1.77
N LEU A 203 5.18 -17.09 -1.52
CA LEU A 203 4.27 -17.54 -2.58
C LEU A 203 3.95 -16.43 -3.58
N ILE A 204 3.77 -15.20 -3.12
CA ILE A 204 3.51 -14.06 -4.01
C ILE A 204 4.75 -13.71 -4.82
N GLU A 205 5.93 -13.66 -4.22
CA GLU A 205 7.17 -13.41 -4.95
C GLU A 205 7.46 -14.48 -6.02
N ASP A 206 7.16 -15.75 -5.72
CA ASP A 206 7.34 -16.88 -6.63
C ASP A 206 6.33 -16.87 -7.77
N LYS A 207 5.04 -16.72 -7.45
CA LYS A 207 3.96 -16.96 -8.42
C LYS A 207 3.37 -15.69 -9.01
N PHE A 208 3.23 -14.61 -8.24
CA PHE A 208 2.53 -13.40 -8.72
C PHE A 208 3.18 -12.09 -8.25
N PRO A 209 4.47 -11.84 -8.58
CA PRO A 209 5.22 -10.72 -8.00
C PRO A 209 4.77 -9.34 -8.51
N ASN A 210 4.08 -9.29 -9.65
CA ASN A 210 3.53 -8.05 -10.20
C ASN A 210 2.15 -7.78 -9.61
N CYS A 211 2.12 -7.27 -8.38
CA CYS A 211 0.89 -6.88 -7.69
C CYS A 211 1.18 -5.75 -6.69
N THR A 212 0.12 -5.22 -6.09
CA THR A 212 0.25 -4.46 -4.83
C THR A 212 0.06 -5.42 -3.67
N LEU A 213 0.99 -5.41 -2.71
CA LEU A 213 0.83 -6.15 -1.47
C LEU A 213 -0.04 -5.34 -0.52
N SER A 214 -0.99 -6.02 0.14
CA SER A 214 -1.88 -5.41 1.14
C SER A 214 -1.79 -6.14 2.49
N PRO A 215 -0.60 -6.20 3.14
CA PRO A 215 -0.41 -6.96 4.38
C PRO A 215 -0.96 -6.19 5.58
N GLY A 216 -1.85 -6.84 6.32
CA GLY A 216 -2.53 -6.28 7.48
C GLY A 216 -2.16 -6.95 8.80
N TRP A 217 -2.88 -6.55 9.83
CA TRP A 217 -2.85 -7.18 11.14
C TRP A 217 -4.24 -7.66 11.48
N THR A 218 -4.33 -8.82 12.11
CA THR A 218 -5.58 -9.24 12.76
C THR A 218 -5.96 -8.19 13.80
N THR A 219 -7.22 -7.80 13.88
CA THR A 219 -7.64 -6.80 14.88
C THR A 219 -8.89 -7.22 15.62
N LEU A 220 -8.94 -6.87 16.90
CA LEU A 220 -10.16 -6.91 17.69
C LEU A 220 -10.41 -5.52 18.27
N TYR A 221 -11.57 -4.94 17.96
CA TYR A 221 -12.03 -3.71 18.57
C TYR A 221 -13.24 -4.02 19.45
N LEU A 222 -13.12 -3.67 20.73
CA LEU A 222 -14.21 -3.73 21.69
C LEU A 222 -14.30 -2.38 22.38
N SER A 223 -15.44 -1.70 22.28
CA SER A 223 -15.65 -0.32 22.74
C SER A 223 -15.36 -0.10 24.23
N HIS A 224 -15.41 -1.16 25.03
CA HIS A 224 -15.19 -1.12 26.48
C HIS A 224 -13.76 -1.52 26.89
N PHE A 225 -12.90 -1.89 25.93
CA PHE A 225 -11.52 -2.29 26.24
C PHE A 225 -10.63 -1.04 26.32
N PRO A 226 -9.72 -0.95 27.30
CA PRO A 226 -8.84 0.20 27.46
C PRO A 226 -7.81 0.22 26.32
N ASN A 227 -8.14 0.94 25.24
CA ASN A 227 -7.31 1.34 24.10
C ASN A 227 -5.91 0.69 24.05
N LYS A 228 -5.78 -0.41 23.32
CA LYS A 228 -4.49 -0.77 22.71
C LYS A 228 -4.69 -0.73 21.22
N THR A 229 -4.20 0.36 20.63
CA THR A 229 -4.10 0.57 19.19
C THR A 229 -2.80 -0.10 18.67
N TYR A 230 -2.46 0.09 17.39
CA TYR A 230 -1.18 -0.30 16.81
C TYR A 230 -0.02 0.34 17.60
N THR A 231 0.95 -0.48 17.98
CA THR A 231 2.15 -0.03 18.71
C THR A 231 3.33 0.15 17.76
N GLN A 232 4.38 0.82 18.23
CA GLN A 232 5.65 0.91 17.51
C GLN A 232 6.16 -0.47 17.09
N SER A 233 6.21 -1.43 18.02
CA SER A 233 6.72 -2.78 17.75
C SER A 233 5.93 -3.49 16.64
N MET A 234 4.61 -3.37 16.62
CA MET A 234 3.77 -3.98 15.58
C MET A 234 4.08 -3.41 14.19
N VAL A 235 4.33 -2.10 14.12
CA VAL A 235 4.60 -1.39 12.88
C VAL A 235 6.04 -1.63 12.39
N GLU A 236 7.01 -1.67 13.30
CA GLU A 236 8.40 -2.00 12.98
C GLU A 236 8.55 -3.46 12.52
N GLU A 237 7.82 -4.39 13.14
CA GLU A 237 7.78 -5.79 12.70
C GLU A 237 7.25 -5.90 11.27
N MET A 238 6.13 -5.24 10.96
CA MET A 238 5.60 -5.20 9.58
C MET A 238 6.64 -4.61 8.61
N HIS A 239 7.31 -3.51 8.96
CA HIS A 239 8.34 -2.93 8.12
C HIS A 239 9.50 -3.91 7.88
N SER A 240 9.91 -4.66 8.92
CA SER A 240 11.00 -5.63 8.80
C SER A 240 10.72 -6.76 7.79
N LEU A 241 9.44 -7.14 7.65
CA LEU A 241 9.02 -8.18 6.70
C LEU A 241 8.98 -7.67 5.26
N VAL A 242 8.55 -6.42 5.06
CA VAL A 242 8.18 -5.90 3.73
C VAL A 242 9.12 -4.83 3.16
N GLY A 243 10.08 -4.37 3.96
CA GLY A 243 11.02 -3.29 3.63
C GLY A 243 11.78 -3.50 2.33
N ASN A 244 12.23 -4.74 2.10
CA ASN A 244 13.07 -5.09 0.96
C ASN A 244 12.28 -5.56 -0.27
N LEU A 245 10.95 -5.69 -0.15
CA LEU A 245 10.10 -6.15 -1.24
C LEU A 245 9.95 -5.07 -2.32
N PRO A 246 9.96 -5.41 -3.62
CA PRO A 246 9.86 -4.43 -4.70
C PRO A 246 8.45 -3.85 -4.94
N GLN A 247 7.39 -4.54 -4.49
CA GLN A 247 6.00 -4.22 -4.78
C GLN A 247 5.56 -2.87 -4.17
N GLN A 248 4.51 -2.27 -4.74
CA GLN A 248 3.72 -1.27 -4.00
C GLN A 248 3.09 -1.93 -2.78
N ILE A 249 3.00 -1.20 -1.67
CA ILE A 249 2.46 -1.74 -0.41
C ILE A 249 1.46 -0.78 0.18
N THR A 250 0.29 -1.32 0.50
CA THR A 250 -0.73 -0.63 1.29
C THR A 250 -0.97 -1.41 2.57
N PHE A 251 -0.99 -0.76 3.73
CA PHE A 251 -1.26 -1.44 4.98
C PHE A 251 -2.74 -1.24 5.38
N PRO A 252 -3.57 -2.30 5.39
CA PRO A 252 -4.91 -2.25 5.95
C PRO A 252 -4.82 -1.94 7.43
N VAL A 253 -5.40 -0.82 7.83
CA VAL A 253 -5.48 -0.40 9.23
C VAL A 253 -6.92 -0.09 9.59
N ARG A 254 -7.37 -0.59 10.74
CA ARG A 254 -8.74 -0.37 11.21
C ARG A 254 -8.90 1.07 11.63
N ALA A 255 -9.77 1.82 10.96
CA ALA A 255 -9.83 3.29 11.01
C ALA A 255 -9.99 3.85 12.43
N VAL A 256 -10.79 3.21 13.28
CA VAL A 256 -11.01 3.62 14.68
C VAL A 256 -9.74 3.61 15.53
N MET A 257 -8.72 2.85 15.12
CA MET A 257 -7.45 2.74 15.85
C MET A 257 -6.39 3.72 15.33
N VAL A 258 -6.58 4.36 14.17
CA VAL A 258 -5.48 5.04 13.47
C VAL A 258 -5.01 6.32 14.17
N LYS A 259 -5.91 7.21 14.61
CA LYS A 259 -5.52 8.47 15.25
C LYS A 259 -4.66 8.26 16.51
N PRO A 260 -5.01 7.36 17.44
CA PRO A 260 -4.14 7.03 18.57
C PRO A 260 -2.77 6.44 18.17
N ALA A 261 -2.67 5.71 17.06
CA ALA A 261 -1.42 5.10 16.58
C ALA A 261 -0.68 5.96 15.55
N TRP A 262 -1.13 7.20 15.31
CA TRP A 262 -0.69 7.99 14.16
C TRP A 262 0.82 8.20 14.12
N ILE A 263 1.45 8.39 15.28
CA ILE A 263 2.91 8.58 15.37
C ILE A 263 3.68 7.38 14.80
N HIS A 264 3.18 6.16 14.99
CA HIS A 264 3.80 4.93 14.48
C HIS A 264 3.48 4.71 13.00
N LEU A 265 2.21 4.91 12.61
CA LEU A 265 1.78 4.73 11.22
C LEU A 265 2.37 5.79 10.27
N SER A 266 2.55 7.03 10.73
CA SER A 266 3.25 8.06 9.97
C SER A 266 4.75 7.77 9.84
N TRP A 267 5.37 7.19 10.86
CA TRP A 267 6.73 6.66 10.75
C TRP A 267 6.80 5.55 9.68
N LEU A 268 5.85 4.60 9.65
CA LEU A 268 5.81 3.56 8.61
C LEU A 268 5.75 4.17 7.22
N LEU A 269 4.80 5.07 6.97
CA LEU A 269 4.65 5.77 5.69
C LEU A 269 5.91 6.53 5.24
N SER A 270 6.76 6.94 6.19
CA SER A 270 8.02 7.63 5.88
C SER A 270 9.15 6.70 5.43
N GLN A 271 9.06 5.39 5.68
CA GLN A 271 10.12 4.42 5.35
C GLN A 271 10.28 4.18 3.85
N SER A 272 9.21 4.35 3.06
CA SER A 272 9.25 4.11 1.62
C SER A 272 8.17 4.89 0.89
N LYS A 273 8.49 5.40 -0.31
CA LYS A 273 7.50 6.01 -1.22
C LYS A 273 6.48 4.99 -1.74
N ARG A 274 6.78 3.69 -1.63
CA ARG A 274 5.89 2.59 -2.01
C ARG A 274 4.76 2.37 -1.02
N TYR A 275 4.82 3.02 0.15
CA TYR A 275 3.95 2.73 1.28
C TYR A 275 2.74 3.67 1.31
N SER A 276 1.58 3.06 1.49
CA SER A 276 0.28 3.71 1.71
C SER A 276 -0.48 3.00 2.83
N LEU A 277 -1.57 3.59 3.33
CA LEU A 277 -2.51 2.95 4.25
C LEU A 277 -3.86 2.78 3.56
N THR A 278 -4.56 1.68 3.83
CA THR A 278 -5.98 1.54 3.52
C THR A 278 -6.76 1.50 4.83
N LEU A 279 -7.54 2.55 5.09
CA LEU A 279 -8.38 2.64 6.28
C LEU A 279 -9.64 1.84 6.04
N TRP A 280 -9.85 0.79 6.83
CA TRP A 280 -11.07 -0.02 6.78
C TRP A 280 -11.89 0.14 8.07
N GLN A 281 -13.20 -0.08 7.98
CA GLN A 281 -14.13 0.07 9.10
C GLN A 281 -14.89 -1.23 9.37
N GLY A 282 -14.95 -1.67 10.64
CA GLY A 282 -15.91 -2.68 11.08
C GLY A 282 -17.32 -2.09 11.22
N LYS A 283 -18.37 -2.89 10.99
CA LYS A 283 -19.78 -2.44 10.98
C LYS A 283 -20.22 -1.61 12.20
N THR A 284 -19.62 -1.87 13.36
CA THR A 284 -19.96 -1.22 14.63
C THR A 284 -18.87 -0.27 15.13
N ASP A 285 -17.84 -0.01 14.32
CA ASP A 285 -16.74 0.87 14.72
C ASP A 285 -17.21 2.33 14.79
N PRO A 286 -16.97 3.02 15.92
CA PRO A 286 -17.33 4.43 16.09
C PRO A 286 -16.30 5.36 15.41
N VAL A 287 -16.10 5.21 14.10
CA VAL A 287 -15.22 6.08 13.31
C VAL A 287 -15.82 7.47 13.21
N THR A 288 -15.04 8.51 13.50
CA THR A 288 -15.50 9.91 13.45
C THR A 288 -14.90 10.66 12.25
N VAL A 289 -15.65 11.66 11.73
CA VAL A 289 -15.14 12.51 10.65
C VAL A 289 -13.94 13.34 11.12
N GLU A 290 -13.90 13.72 12.40
CA GLU A 290 -12.79 14.44 12.99
C GLU A 290 -11.48 13.64 12.91
N ASP A 291 -11.54 12.34 13.21
CA ASP A 291 -10.37 11.47 13.14
C ASP A 291 -9.89 11.27 11.70
N LEU A 292 -10.82 11.11 10.75
CA LEU A 292 -10.49 11.01 9.33
C LEU A 292 -9.87 12.31 8.78
N LEU A 293 -10.38 13.47 9.19
CA LEU A 293 -9.81 14.78 8.84
C LEU A 293 -8.42 14.96 9.47
N PHE A 294 -8.23 14.52 10.72
CA PHE A 294 -6.91 14.52 11.36
C PHE A 294 -5.91 13.70 10.52
N ILE A 295 -6.26 12.48 10.13
CA ILE A 295 -5.38 11.61 9.34
C ILE A 295 -5.05 12.28 7.99
N ARG A 296 -6.08 12.74 7.26
CA ARG A 296 -5.91 13.40 5.97
C ARG A 296 -5.02 14.65 6.05
N ASN A 297 -5.18 15.46 7.10
CA ASN A 297 -4.40 16.69 7.28
C ASN A 297 -2.94 16.44 7.64
N ASN A 298 -2.58 15.22 8.05
CA ASN A 298 -1.24 14.83 8.42
C ASN A 298 -0.58 13.86 7.43
N SER A 299 -1.25 13.52 6.32
CA SER A 299 -0.74 12.64 5.27
C SER A 299 -0.75 13.33 3.91
N LYS A 300 -0.14 12.69 2.91
CA LYS A 300 -0.39 13.08 1.51
C LYS A 300 -1.66 12.41 0.99
N PRO A 301 -2.44 13.06 0.10
CA PRO A 301 -3.67 12.47 -0.45
C PRO A 301 -3.46 11.12 -1.14
N GLU A 302 -2.33 10.95 -1.83
CA GLU A 302 -1.99 9.70 -2.53
C GLU A 302 -1.58 8.54 -1.60
N GLN A 303 -1.34 8.80 -0.31
CA GLN A 303 -0.88 7.79 0.64
C GLN A 303 -2.00 7.08 1.41
N ILE A 304 -3.25 7.55 1.31
CA ILE A 304 -4.35 7.03 2.14
C ILE A 304 -5.55 6.68 1.28
N TYR A 305 -5.94 5.40 1.28
CA TYR A 305 -7.19 4.89 0.73
C TYR A 305 -8.23 4.69 1.84
N TYR A 306 -9.52 4.73 1.48
CA TYR A 306 -10.63 4.72 2.44
C TYR A 306 -11.70 3.70 2.02
N ASP A 307 -11.70 2.54 2.67
CA ASP A 307 -12.73 1.50 2.57
C ASP A 307 -13.68 1.63 3.78
N LEU A 308 -14.58 2.61 3.72
CA LEU A 308 -15.45 3.02 4.82
C LEU A 308 -16.92 2.95 4.41
N TYR A 309 -17.80 2.65 5.36
CA TYR A 309 -19.23 2.59 5.10
C TYR A 309 -19.86 3.98 5.00
N GLU A 310 -21.09 4.04 4.46
CA GLU A 310 -21.93 5.22 4.56
C GLU A 310 -22.68 5.24 5.92
N PRO A 311 -23.03 6.42 6.47
CA PRO A 311 -22.88 7.77 5.90
C PRO A 311 -21.53 8.46 6.19
N ILE A 312 -20.61 7.81 6.92
CA ILE A 312 -19.38 8.45 7.39
C ILE A 312 -18.48 8.88 6.23
N LEU A 313 -18.38 8.06 5.18
CA LEU A 313 -17.57 8.35 4.00
C LEU A 313 -18.04 9.61 3.27
N SER A 314 -19.34 9.73 2.99
CA SER A 314 -19.90 10.90 2.32
C SER A 314 -19.78 12.19 3.15
N GLN A 315 -19.98 12.11 4.47
CA GLN A 315 -19.78 13.26 5.37
C GLN A 315 -18.31 13.70 5.38
N PHE A 316 -17.38 12.75 5.44
CA PHE A 316 -15.96 13.03 5.37
C PHE A 316 -15.56 13.66 4.03
N LYS A 317 -15.97 13.07 2.89
CA LYS A 317 -15.70 13.62 1.55
C LYS A 317 -16.18 15.06 1.41
N LYS A 318 -17.40 15.36 1.87
CA LYS A 318 -17.96 16.72 1.83
C LYS A 318 -17.04 17.73 2.52
N LEU A 319 -16.55 17.40 3.72
CA LEU A 319 -15.66 18.29 4.46
C LEU A 319 -14.25 18.33 3.85
N ALA A 320 -13.68 17.17 3.51
CA ALA A 320 -12.34 17.02 2.98
C ALA A 320 -12.13 17.76 1.64
N PHE A 321 -13.14 17.81 0.78
CA PHE A 321 -13.07 18.53 -0.51
C PHE A 321 -13.54 19.99 -0.43
N SER A 322 -14.22 20.39 0.66
CA SER A 322 -14.61 21.79 0.88
C SER A 322 -13.50 22.65 1.49
N GLN A 323 -12.47 22.05 2.08
CA GLN A 323 -11.35 22.80 2.65
C GLN A 323 -10.42 23.27 1.52
N PRO A 324 -10.19 24.58 1.33
CA PRO A 324 -9.20 25.05 0.36
C PRO A 324 -7.81 24.52 0.74
N GLU A 325 -7.03 24.10 -0.25
CA GLU A 325 -5.63 23.67 -0.10
C GLU A 325 -4.72 24.82 0.39
N SER A 326 -4.88 25.31 1.63
CA SER A 326 -3.88 26.09 2.37
C SER A 326 -4.44 26.74 3.64
N SER A 327 -4.48 25.98 4.73
CA SER A 327 -4.47 26.56 6.08
C SER A 327 -3.43 25.92 6.99
N ALA A 328 -3.03 24.66 6.73
CA ALA A 328 -2.00 23.97 7.50
C ALA A 328 -0.55 24.45 7.24
N LYS A 329 -0.25 24.98 6.04
CA LYS A 329 1.12 25.45 5.69
C LYS A 329 1.49 26.83 6.25
N ARG A 330 0.56 27.58 6.86
CA ARG A 330 0.83 28.93 7.41
C ARG A 330 1.27 28.95 8.88
N ARG A 331 1.25 27.82 9.60
CA ARG A 331 1.51 27.81 11.06
C ARG A 331 2.94 27.44 11.50
N TRP A 332 3.85 27.12 10.57
CA TRP A 332 5.24 26.75 10.88
C TRP A 332 6.27 27.64 10.16
N ARG A 333 5.92 28.91 9.96
CA ARG A 333 6.86 29.98 9.56
C ARG A 333 6.52 31.25 10.33
N ARG A 334 6.80 31.24 11.63
CA ARG A 334 7.08 32.44 12.43
C ARG A 334 8.17 32.12 13.42
#